data_AF-A0A6N6PG25-F1
#
_entry.id   AF-A0A6N6PG25-F1
#
_cell.length_a   1.000
_cell.length_b   1.000
_cell.length_c   1.000
_cell.angle_alpha   90.00
_cell.angle_beta   90.00
_cell.angle_gamma   90.00
#
_symmetry.space_group_name_H-M   'P 1'
#
loop_
_entity.id
_entity.type
_entity.pdbx_description
1 polymer ?
#
loop_
_entity_poly.entity_id
_entity_poly.type
_entity_poly.pdbx_seq_one_letter_code
_entity_poly.pdbx_strand_id
1 'polypeptide(L)'
;MNPNNLRNPKLDDILISMAGPWMNLLLAVGLFGLAKAGLLLGVMPLAKFCVMSAILSLGLCFFNLIPIPPLDGSHVVRVLIGMSNETFYQFARYGFIILILILNLTPIPGWVGAAVMGAASIMQGWFGLM
;
A
#
# COMPACT_ATOMS: atom_id res chain seq x y z
N MET A 1 -3.41 23.55 3.91
CA MET A 1 -2.12 23.29 3.23
C MET A 1 -1.81 24.51 2.38
N ASN A 2 -0.66 25.16 2.58
CA ASN A 2 -0.38 26.44 1.92
C ASN A 2 0.07 26.17 0.47
N PRO A 3 -0.73 26.45 -0.57
CA PRO A 3 -0.49 25.96 -1.94
C PRO A 3 0.68 26.67 -2.66
N ASN A 4 1.20 27.75 -2.08
CA ASN A 4 2.10 28.69 -2.76
C ASN A 4 3.59 28.46 -2.52
N ASN A 5 4.01 27.38 -1.85
CA ASN A 5 5.43 27.10 -1.56
C ASN A 5 5.98 25.83 -2.24
N LEU A 6 5.22 25.24 -3.17
CA LEU A 6 5.63 24.04 -3.91
C LEU A 6 6.18 24.44 -5.29
N ARG A 7 7.46 24.14 -5.54
CA ARG A 7 8.11 24.41 -6.84
C ARG A 7 7.49 23.59 -7.98
N ASN A 8 6.83 22.46 -7.68
CA ASN A 8 6.06 21.65 -8.63
C ASN A 8 4.91 20.91 -7.90
N PRO A 9 3.71 21.52 -7.74
CA PRO A 9 2.62 20.98 -6.92
C PRO A 9 2.14 19.57 -7.35
N LYS A 10 2.34 19.20 -8.62
CA LYS A 10 2.01 17.87 -9.15
C LYS A 10 2.98 16.77 -8.69
N LEU A 11 4.28 17.06 -8.69
CA LEU A 11 5.31 16.09 -8.30
C LEU A 11 5.33 15.89 -6.79
N ASP A 12 5.14 16.97 -6.05
CA ASP A 12 5.10 16.93 -4.60
C ASP A 12 3.89 16.12 -4.10
N ASP A 13 2.72 16.24 -4.76
CA ASP A 13 1.52 15.44 -4.46
C ASP A 13 1.77 13.93 -4.70
N ILE A 14 2.39 13.54 -5.83
CA ILE A 14 2.75 12.14 -6.10
C ILE A 14 3.71 11.59 -5.03
N LEU A 15 4.77 12.34 -4.70
CA LEU A 15 5.77 11.90 -3.73
C LEU A 15 5.16 11.69 -2.34
N ILE A 16 4.27 12.59 -1.92
CA ILE A 16 3.56 12.50 -0.65
C ILE A 16 2.62 11.30 -0.64
N SER A 17 1.81 11.11 -1.69
CA SER A 17 0.89 9.97 -1.78
C SER A 17 1.64 8.63 -1.84
N MET A 18 2.78 8.57 -2.52
CA MET A 18 3.60 7.36 -2.56
C MET A 18 4.31 7.07 -1.23
N ALA A 19 4.52 8.06 -0.37
CA ALA A 19 5.20 7.86 0.92
C ALA A 19 4.48 6.80 1.79
N GLY A 20 3.15 6.76 1.76
CA GLY A 20 2.36 5.76 2.49
C GLY A 20 2.69 4.31 2.06
N PRO A 21 2.47 3.93 0.79
CA PRO A 21 2.88 2.63 0.26
C PRO A 21 4.35 2.29 0.52
N TRP A 22 5.27 3.24 0.34
CA TRP A 22 6.70 3.02 0.60
C TRP A 22 7.00 2.67 2.06
N MET A 23 6.37 3.37 3.02
CA MET A 23 6.57 3.08 4.44
C MET A 23 6.04 1.70 4.83
N ASN A 24 4.89 1.31 4.29
CA ASN A 24 4.33 -0.03 4.49
C ASN A 24 5.23 -1.13 3.90
N LEU A 25 5.82 -0.88 2.73
CA LEU A 25 6.79 -1.80 2.13
C LEU A 25 8.06 -1.93 2.98
N LEU A 26 8.64 -0.82 3.42
CA LEU A 26 9.83 -0.81 4.29
C LEU A 26 9.56 -1.53 5.61
N LEU A 27 8.39 -1.30 6.21
CA LEU A 27 7.95 -1.98 7.43
C LEU A 27 7.86 -3.50 7.21
N ALA A 28 7.26 -3.95 6.10
CA ALA A 28 7.18 -5.37 5.78
C ALA A 28 8.56 -6.03 5.66
N VAL A 29 9.51 -5.38 4.98
CA VAL A 29 10.89 -5.86 4.85
C VAL A 29 11.56 -5.98 6.23
N GLY A 30 11.42 -4.95 7.07
CA GLY A 30 11.95 -4.98 8.44
C GLY A 30 11.34 -6.10 9.29
N LEU A 31 10.03 -6.32 9.18
CA LEU A 31 9.32 -7.37 9.91
C LEU A 31 9.74 -8.78 9.44
N PHE A 32 9.98 -9.02 8.15
CA PHE A 32 10.54 -10.30 7.70
C PHE A 32 11.96 -10.53 8.22
N GLY A 33 12.78 -9.47 8.31
CA GLY A 33 14.08 -9.54 8.96
C GLY A 33 13.98 -9.93 10.45
N LEU A 34 13.05 -9.33 11.18
CA LEU A 34 12.75 -9.69 12.57
C LEU A 34 12.20 -11.10 12.71
N ALA A 35 11.38 -11.55 11.77
CA ALA A 35 10.87 -12.91 11.75
C ALA A 35 12.02 -13.93 11.66
N LYS A 36 13.01 -13.66 10.80
CA LYS A 36 14.22 -14.48 10.69
C LYS A 36 15.00 -14.52 11.99
N ALA A 37 15.20 -13.37 12.63
CA ALA A 37 15.85 -13.32 13.94
C ALA A 37 15.07 -14.14 14.99
N GLY A 38 13.74 -14.06 14.99
CA GLY A 38 12.88 -14.87 15.85
C GLY A 38 13.05 -16.37 15.63
N LEU A 39 13.16 -16.83 14.38
CA LEU A 39 13.45 -18.24 14.07
C LEU A 39 14.83 -18.67 14.56
N LEU A 40 15.86 -17.87 14.32
CA LEU A 40 17.24 -18.17 14.75
C LEU A 40 17.37 -18.26 16.28
N LEU A 41 16.58 -17.48 17.00
CA LEU A 41 16.51 -17.50 18.47
C LEU A 41 15.57 -18.58 19.03
N GLY A 42 14.89 -19.35 18.16
CA GLY A 42 13.92 -20.38 18.58
C GLY A 42 12.59 -19.82 19.12
N VAL A 43 12.33 -18.53 18.95
CA VAL A 43 11.11 -17.86 19.43
C VAL A 43 10.03 -17.89 18.34
N MET A 44 9.44 -19.07 18.15
CA MET A 44 8.43 -19.30 17.11
C MET A 44 7.22 -18.35 17.14
N PRO A 45 6.68 -17.95 18.33
CA PRO A 45 5.57 -16.99 18.38
C PRO A 45 5.94 -15.62 17.82
N LEU A 46 7.17 -15.15 18.07
CA LEU A 46 7.67 -13.88 17.55
C LEU A 46 7.79 -13.93 16.02
N ALA A 47 8.36 -15.01 15.49
CA ALA A 47 8.50 -15.19 14.04
C ALA A 47 7.13 -15.16 13.33
N LYS A 48 6.15 -15.90 13.85
CA LYS A 48 4.79 -15.93 13.30
C LYS A 48 4.11 -14.55 13.37
N PHE A 49 4.25 -13.86 14.50
CA PHE A 49 3.71 -12.51 14.67
C PHE A 49 4.31 -11.56 13.63
N CYS A 50 5.63 -11.55 13.48
CA CYS A 50 6.32 -10.70 12.51
C CYS A 50 5.92 -11.00 11.07
N VAL A 51 5.79 -12.27 10.68
CA VAL A 51 5.30 -12.67 9.34
C VAL A 51 3.87 -12.17 9.10
N MET A 52 2.97 -12.38 10.06
CA MET A 52 1.58 -11.92 9.94
C MET A 52 1.49 -10.41 9.83
N SER A 53 2.25 -9.67 10.65
CA SER A 53 2.34 -8.21 10.57
C SER A 53 2.93 -7.74 9.24
N ALA A 54 3.95 -8.43 8.71
CA ALA A 54 4.55 -8.09 7.41
C ALA A 54 3.55 -8.25 6.27
N ILE A 55 2.77 -9.34 6.28
CA ILE A 55 1.70 -9.58 5.30
C ILE A 55 0.62 -8.50 5.38
N LEU A 56 0.23 -8.09 6.60
CA LEU A 56 -0.71 -6.98 6.79
C LEU A 56 -0.16 -5.65 6.25
N SER A 57 1.11 -5.33 6.52
CA SER A 57 1.77 -4.14 5.97
C SER A 57 1.84 -4.17 4.44
N LEU A 58 2.17 -5.32 3.83
CA LEU A 58 2.08 -5.48 2.38
C LEU A 58 0.64 -5.32 1.87
N GLY A 59 -0.34 -5.87 2.59
CA GLY A 59 -1.76 -5.66 2.33
C GLY A 59 -2.12 -4.19 2.23
N LEU A 60 -1.71 -3.39 3.21
CA LEU A 60 -1.92 -1.94 3.22
C LEU A 60 -1.16 -1.24 2.09
N CYS A 61 0.06 -1.67 1.78
CA CYS A 61 0.84 -1.14 0.65
C CYS A 61 0.08 -1.29 -0.67
N PHE A 62 -0.31 -2.52 -1.03
CA PHE A 62 -1.00 -2.79 -2.29
C PHE A 62 -2.41 -2.21 -2.32
N PHE A 63 -3.11 -2.21 -1.18
CA PHE A 63 -4.42 -1.56 -1.07
C PHE A 63 -4.34 -0.06 -1.34
N ASN A 64 -3.35 0.64 -0.76
CA ASN A 64 -3.17 2.08 -1.00
C ASN A 64 -2.77 2.41 -2.45
N LEU A 65 -2.26 1.45 -3.23
CA LEU A 65 -1.96 1.65 -4.65
C LEU A 65 -3.19 1.58 -5.56
N ILE A 66 -4.35 1.15 -5.06
CA ILE A 66 -5.58 1.09 -5.85
C ILE A 66 -5.98 2.52 -6.24
N PRO A 67 -6.25 2.80 -7.53
CA PRO A 67 -6.49 4.14 -8.05
C PRO A 67 -7.93 4.64 -7.80
N ILE A 68 -8.40 4.53 -6.55
CA ILE A 68 -9.77 4.89 -6.16
C ILE A 68 -9.71 5.76 -4.91
N PRO A 69 -10.26 6.99 -4.92
CA PRO A 69 -10.36 7.80 -3.71
C PRO A 69 -11.18 7.05 -2.64
N PRO A 70 -10.79 7.03 -1.35
CA PRO A 70 -9.83 7.89 -0.67
C PRO A 70 -8.36 7.38 -0.64
N LEU A 71 -8.01 6.38 -1.45
CA LEU A 71 -6.69 5.73 -1.40
C LEU A 71 -5.62 6.57 -2.09
N ASP A 72 -4.37 6.41 -1.64
CA ASP A 72 -3.22 7.21 -2.11
C ASP A 72 -2.98 7.08 -3.63
N GLY A 73 -3.22 5.92 -4.21
CA GLY A 73 -3.06 5.65 -5.65
C GLY A 73 -3.95 6.52 -6.54
N SER A 74 -5.07 7.02 -6.00
CA SER A 74 -5.96 7.92 -6.73
C SER A 74 -5.34 9.28 -7.00
N HIS A 75 -4.49 9.79 -6.09
CA HIS A 75 -3.73 11.03 -6.28
C HIS A 75 -2.65 10.86 -7.35
N VAL A 76 -1.98 9.71 -7.38
CA VAL A 76 -0.99 9.39 -8.42
C VAL A 76 -1.64 9.39 -9.80
N VAL A 77 -2.78 8.72 -9.96
CA VAL A 77 -3.52 8.68 -11.23
C VAL A 77 -4.05 10.06 -11.60
N ARG A 78 -4.60 10.82 -10.66
CA ARG A 78 -5.08 12.19 -10.86
C ARG A 78 -3.99 13.08 -11.47
N VAL A 79 -2.76 13.00 -10.97
CA VAL A 79 -1.65 13.78 -11.52
C VAL A 79 -1.25 13.27 -12.91
N LEU A 80 -1.21 11.94 -13.11
CA LEU A 80 -0.87 11.31 -14.39
C LEU A 80 -1.84 11.71 -15.52
N ILE A 81 -3.14 11.76 -15.23
CA ILE A 81 -4.19 12.15 -16.19
C ILE A 81 -4.37 13.68 -16.30
N GLY A 82 -3.67 14.46 -15.48
CA GLY A 82 -3.80 15.92 -15.46
C GLY A 82 -5.16 16.44 -14.99
N MET A 83 -5.88 15.70 -14.13
CA MET A 83 -7.23 16.04 -13.70
C MET A 83 -7.26 17.25 -12.74
N SER A 84 -8.21 18.16 -12.97
CA SER A 84 -8.44 19.34 -12.13
C SER A 84 -8.84 18.98 -10.69
N ASN A 85 -8.51 19.85 -9.72
CA ASN A 85 -8.88 19.72 -8.30
C ASN A 85 -10.39 19.58 -8.11
N GLU A 86 -11.16 20.38 -8.83
CA GLU A 86 -12.63 20.37 -8.81
C GLU A 86 -13.20 18.99 -9.18
N THR A 87 -12.79 18.47 -10.34
CA THR A 87 -13.20 17.14 -10.82
C THR A 87 -12.75 16.04 -9.86
N PHE A 88 -11.52 16.18 -9.35
CA PHE A 88 -10.97 15.56 -8.14
C PHE A 88 -12.01 15.23 -7.08
N TYR A 89 -12.43 16.31 -6.43
CA TYR A 89 -13.29 16.27 -5.25
C TYR A 89 -14.70 15.78 -5.57
N GLN A 90 -15.21 16.06 -6.78
CA GLN A 90 -16.49 15.54 -7.22
C GLN A 90 -16.48 14.00 -7.31
N PHE A 91 -15.42 13.40 -7.85
CA PHE A 91 -15.25 11.95 -7.85
C PHE A 91 -14.97 11.41 -6.43
N ALA A 92 -14.14 12.11 -5.65
CA ALA A 92 -13.80 11.68 -4.29
C ALA A 92 -15.02 11.59 -3.36
N ARG A 93 -16.05 12.43 -3.57
CA ARG A 93 -17.32 12.38 -2.83
C ARG A 93 -18.01 11.01 -2.92
N TYR A 94 -17.95 10.36 -4.07
CA TYR A 94 -18.51 9.02 -4.27
C TYR A 94 -17.47 7.91 -4.10
N GLY A 95 -16.19 8.28 -3.98
CA GLY A 95 -15.06 7.35 -3.92
C GLY A 95 -15.21 6.26 -2.87
N PHE A 96 -15.68 6.61 -1.67
CA PHE A 96 -15.90 5.62 -0.61
C PHE A 96 -16.94 4.54 -0.98
N ILE A 97 -18.06 4.95 -1.59
CA ILE A 97 -19.10 4.02 -2.05
C ILE A 97 -18.58 3.18 -3.21
N ILE A 98 -17.90 3.82 -4.17
CA ILE A 98 -17.28 3.14 -5.32
C ILE A 98 -16.27 2.10 -4.85
N LEU A 99 -15.45 2.42 -3.85
CA LEU A 99 -14.49 1.49 -3.26
C LEU A 99 -15.20 0.27 -2.67
N ILE A 100 -16.26 0.47 -1.87
CA ILE A 100 -17.03 -0.65 -1.29
C ILE A 100 -17.61 -1.55 -2.39
N LEU A 101 -18.23 -0.95 -3.42
CA LEU A 101 -18.79 -1.70 -4.53
C LEU A 101 -17.71 -2.49 -5.28
N ILE A 102 -16.56 -1.86 -5.53
CA ILE A 102 -15.44 -2.52 -6.20
C ILE A 102 -14.92 -3.69 -5.36
N LEU A 103 -14.71 -3.51 -4.06
CA LEU A 103 -14.22 -4.57 -3.19
C LEU A 103 -15.19 -5.74 -3.04
N ASN A 104 -16.50 -5.54 -3.23
CA ASN A 104 -17.48 -6.61 -3.08
C ASN A 104 -17.90 -7.25 -4.42
N LEU A 105 -17.94 -6.48 -5.51
CA LEU A 105 -18.50 -6.91 -6.79
C LEU A 105 -17.43 -7.27 -7.83
N THR A 106 -16.16 -6.96 -7.57
CA THR A 106 -15.06 -7.20 -8.54
C THR A 106 -14.02 -8.15 -7.97
N PRO A 107 -13.21 -8.82 -8.82
CA PRO A 107 -12.13 -9.69 -8.37
C PRO A 107 -10.89 -8.93 -7.86
N ILE A 108 -10.94 -7.59 -7.78
CA ILE A 108 -9.81 -6.76 -7.35
C ILE A 108 -9.21 -7.18 -6.00
N PRO A 109 -9.99 -7.46 -4.93
CA PRO A 109 -9.41 -7.95 -3.68
C PRO A 109 -8.63 -9.25 -3.84
N GLY A 110 -9.08 -10.14 -4.73
CA GLY A 110 -8.38 -11.38 -5.03
C GLY A 110 -7.03 -11.13 -5.71
N TRP A 111 -6.98 -10.18 -6.65
CA TRP A 111 -5.73 -9.79 -7.31
C TRP A 111 -4.77 -9.09 -6.36
N VAL A 112 -5.27 -8.23 -5.47
CA VAL A 112 -4.48 -7.59 -4.41
C VAL A 112 -3.94 -8.66 -3.46
N GLY A 113 -4.77 -9.61 -3.03
CA GLY A 113 -4.35 -10.74 -2.21
C GLY A 113 -3.28 -11.59 -2.90
N ALA A 114 -3.41 -11.86 -4.19
CA ALA A 114 -2.40 -12.58 -4.96
C ALA A 114 -1.08 -11.80 -5.06
N ALA A 115 -1.14 -10.48 -5.27
CA ALA A 115 0.04 -9.62 -5.28
C ALA A 115 0.75 -9.58 -3.92
N VAL A 116 -0.03 -9.46 -2.82
CA VAL A 116 0.48 -9.50 -1.45
C VAL A 116 1.16 -10.84 -1.16
N MET A 117 0.50 -11.95 -1.49
CA MET A 117 1.04 -13.29 -1.27
C MET A 117 2.28 -13.57 -2.12
N GLY A 118 2.29 -13.12 -3.38
CA GLY A 118 3.45 -13.22 -4.27
C GLY A 118 4.64 -12.43 -3.73
N ALA A 119 4.43 -11.17 -3.34
CA ALA A 119 5.46 -10.33 -2.74
C ALA A 119 5.98 -10.92 -1.41
N ALA A 120 5.08 -11.37 -0.55
CA ALA A 120 5.42 -12.02 0.72
C ALA A 120 6.24 -13.31 0.48
N SER A 121 5.90 -14.09 -0.53
CA SER A 121 6.61 -15.33 -0.88
C SER A 121 8.04 -15.03 -1.33
N ILE A 122 8.23 -14.03 -2.20
CA ILE A 122 9.56 -13.61 -2.66
C ILE A 122 10.40 -13.11 -1.48
N MET A 123 9.82 -12.27 -0.63
CA MET A 123 10.51 -11.73 0.54
C MET A 123 10.89 -12.84 1.53
N GLN A 124 9.96 -13.75 1.83
CA GLN A 124 10.25 -14.92 2.68
C GLN A 124 11.39 -15.78 2.11
N GLY A 125 11.43 -15.96 0.79
CA GLY A 125 12.56 -16.61 0.10
C GLY A 125 13.89 -15.89 0.32
N TRP A 126 13.93 -14.56 0.22
CA TRP A 126 15.14 -13.77 0.50
C TRP A 126 15.63 -13.91 1.94
N PHE A 127 14.71 -14.03 2.90
CA PHE A 127 15.04 -14.19 4.30
C PHE A 127 15.28 -15.65 4.72
N GLY A 128 14.97 -16.64 3.86
CA GLY A 128 15.08 -18.06 4.17
C GLY A 128 14.03 -18.52 5.20
N LEU A 129 12.82 -17.97 5.12
CA LEU A 129 11.68 -18.30 5.96
C LEU A 129 10.80 -19.42 5.38
N MET A 130 11.11 -19.87 4.16
CA MET A 130 10.44 -20.97 3.43
C MET A 130 11.21 -22.27 3.53
#